data_AF-A1C9L4-F1
#
_entry.id   AF-A1C9L4-F1
#
_cell.length_a   1.000
_cell.length_b   1.000
_cell.length_c   1.000
_cell.angle_alpha   90.00
_cell.angle_beta   90.00
_cell.angle_gamma   90.00
#
_symmetry.space_group_name_H-M   'P 1'
#
loop_
_entity.id
_entity.type
_entity.pdbx_description
1 polymer ?
#
loop_
_entity_poly.entity_id
_entity_poly.type
_entity_poly.pdbx_seq_one_letter_code
_entity_poly.pdbx_strand_id
1 'polypeptide(L)'
;MASTGCISKFPEHVQERDGRRVITGEIDIDADVGWWVGYEAAYIAPLSLDEICMGRGFSNMVTYNGPPDINSPQNGILPLSNIHQLWDNHSTAVNPNAGYKVMSFQPHAWQYHGYLLDPVCRQPDDARRVIDGLLRWHFEQAVLYNMRGVGEAAFEF
;
A
#
# COMPACT_ATOMS: atom_id res chain seq x y z
N MET A 1 -26.30 -1.18 22.17
CA MET A 1 -26.71 -1.26 20.76
C MET A 1 -25.44 -1.30 19.94
N ALA A 2 -25.16 -2.41 19.26
CA ALA A 2 -23.99 -2.53 18.40
C ALA A 2 -24.18 -1.57 17.22
N SER A 3 -23.24 -0.64 17.02
CA SER A 3 -23.18 0.11 15.77
C SER A 3 -22.88 -0.90 14.67
N THR A 4 -23.78 -0.99 13.70
CA THR A 4 -23.49 -1.57 12.39
C THR A 4 -22.26 -0.85 11.86
N GLY A 5 -21.11 -1.52 11.92
CA GLY A 5 -19.84 -0.98 11.46
C GLY A 5 -20.00 -0.54 10.01
N CYS A 6 -19.72 0.73 9.73
CA CYS A 6 -19.66 1.24 8.38
C CYS A 6 -18.61 0.39 7.64
N ILE A 7 -19.05 -0.45 6.71
CA ILE A 7 -18.15 -1.16 5.81
C ILE A 7 -17.31 -0.08 5.12
N SER A 8 -16.00 -0.11 5.35
CA SER A 8 -15.09 0.85 4.75
C SER A 8 -15.17 0.70 3.22
N LYS A 9 -15.38 1.82 2.52
CA LYS A 9 -15.35 1.88 1.05
C LYS A 9 -13.93 1.91 0.48
N PHE A 10 -12.90 1.84 1.34
CA PHE A 10 -11.51 1.89 0.93
C PHE A 10 -11.16 0.83 -0.13
N PRO A 11 -11.50 -0.47 0.05
CA PRO A 11 -11.14 -1.47 -0.96
C PRO A 11 -11.81 -1.20 -2.31
N GLU A 12 -13.08 -0.77 -2.31
CA GLU A 12 -13.82 -0.43 -3.53
C GLU A 12 -13.14 0.73 -4.27
N HIS A 13 -12.79 1.82 -3.57
CA HIS A 13 -12.13 2.96 -4.20
C HIS A 13 -10.73 2.63 -4.75
N VAL A 14 -9.99 1.75 -4.09
CA VAL A 14 -8.67 1.29 -4.56
C VAL A 14 -8.83 0.40 -5.80
N GLN A 15 -9.81 -0.51 -5.79
CA GLN A 15 -10.14 -1.37 -6.93
C GLN A 15 -10.57 -0.56 -8.16
N GLU A 16 -11.47 0.42 -7.97
CA GLU A 16 -11.93 1.32 -9.03
C GLU A 16 -10.80 2.16 -9.65
N ARG A 17 -9.81 2.54 -8.85
CA ARG A 17 -8.64 3.29 -9.34
C ARG A 17 -7.67 2.38 -10.08
N ASP A 18 -7.35 1.22 -9.51
CA ASP A 18 -6.23 0.41 -9.97
C ASP A 18 -6.60 -0.47 -11.17
N GLY A 19 -7.79 -1.09 -11.17
CA GLY A 19 -8.27 -1.89 -12.30
C GLY A 19 -7.46 -3.17 -12.60
N ARG A 20 -6.33 -3.40 -11.94
CA ARG A 20 -5.36 -4.50 -12.18
C ARG A 20 -4.38 -4.67 -11.02
N ARG A 21 -3.51 -5.70 -11.10
CA ARG A 21 -2.45 -5.97 -10.12
C ARG A 21 -1.32 -4.96 -10.24
N VAL A 22 -1.19 -4.05 -9.29
CA VAL A 22 -0.23 -2.92 -9.45
C VAL A 22 1.23 -3.29 -9.17
N ILE A 23 1.49 -4.41 -8.47
CA ILE A 23 2.86 -4.86 -8.19
C ILE A 23 3.42 -5.75 -9.30
N THR A 24 2.59 -6.62 -9.90
CA THR A 24 3.03 -7.53 -10.97
C THR A 24 2.74 -7.00 -12.37
N GLY A 25 1.89 -5.99 -12.52
CA GLY A 25 1.49 -5.42 -13.80
C GLY A 25 0.61 -6.36 -14.65
N GLU A 26 0.25 -7.53 -14.10
CA GLU A 26 -0.64 -8.48 -14.75
C GLU A 26 -2.08 -7.93 -14.75
N ILE A 27 -2.65 -7.86 -15.94
CA ILE A 27 -4.05 -7.49 -16.14
C ILE A 27 -4.93 -8.64 -15.66
N ASP A 28 -5.92 -8.33 -14.84
CA ASP A 28 -6.96 -9.30 -14.54
C ASP A 28 -7.95 -9.36 -15.69
N ILE A 29 -8.21 -10.57 -16.20
CA ILE A 29 -9.25 -10.80 -17.19
C ILE A 29 -10.66 -10.70 -16.60
N ASP A 30 -10.80 -10.85 -15.27
CA ASP A 30 -12.09 -10.82 -14.57
C ASP A 30 -12.34 -9.48 -13.83
N ALA A 31 -11.41 -8.50 -13.91
CA ALA A 31 -11.60 -7.19 -13.30
C ALA A 31 -12.77 -6.40 -13.95
N ASP A 32 -13.03 -6.62 -15.24
CA ASP A 32 -14.11 -5.96 -15.99
C ASP A 32 -15.51 -6.41 -15.54
N VAL A 33 -15.62 -7.62 -14.98
CA VAL A 33 -16.85 -8.14 -14.36
C VAL A 33 -16.88 -7.97 -12.84
N GLY A 34 -15.92 -7.23 -12.28
CA GLY A 34 -15.84 -6.91 -10.85
C GLY A 34 -15.46 -8.09 -9.96
N TRP A 35 -14.84 -9.14 -10.52
CA TRP A 35 -14.47 -10.33 -9.76
C TRP A 35 -13.00 -10.26 -9.32
N TRP A 36 -12.79 -9.81 -8.10
CA TRP A 36 -11.46 -9.57 -7.53
C TRP A 36 -10.91 -10.78 -6.76
N VAL A 37 -10.91 -11.97 -7.36
CA VAL A 37 -10.42 -13.19 -6.67
C VAL A 37 -8.90 -13.12 -6.48
N GLY A 38 -8.46 -13.16 -5.21
CA GLY A 38 -7.03 -13.12 -4.87
C GLY A 38 -6.43 -11.72 -4.82
N TYR A 39 -7.27 -10.68 -4.73
CA TYR A 39 -6.86 -9.29 -4.55
C TYR A 39 -7.28 -8.78 -3.19
N GLU A 40 -6.39 -8.03 -2.57
CA GLU A 40 -6.66 -7.39 -1.29
C GLU A 40 -6.11 -5.98 -1.34
N ALA A 41 -6.96 -4.98 -1.07
CA ALA A 41 -6.51 -3.60 -0.95
C ALA A 41 -5.61 -3.48 0.28
N ALA A 42 -4.35 -3.13 0.03
CA ALA A 42 -3.35 -2.99 1.07
C ALA A 42 -3.17 -1.52 1.42
N TYR A 43 -3.17 -1.20 2.71
CA TYR A 43 -2.82 0.12 3.19
C TYR A 43 -1.30 0.34 3.04
N ILE A 44 -0.89 1.53 2.61
CA ILE A 44 0.52 1.90 2.54
C ILE A 44 1.01 2.31 3.93
N ALA A 45 0.26 3.17 4.62
CA ALA A 45 0.47 3.50 6.03
C ALA A 45 -0.65 2.89 6.89
N PRO A 46 -0.31 2.23 8.01
CA PRO A 46 -1.27 1.47 8.81
C PRO A 46 -2.26 2.36 9.55
N LEU A 47 -3.47 1.82 9.78
CA LEU A 47 -4.59 2.48 10.48
C LEU A 47 -4.23 2.98 11.89
N SER A 48 -3.33 2.29 12.59
CA SER A 48 -2.87 2.63 13.94
C SER A 48 -1.96 3.85 14.00
N LEU A 49 -1.50 4.35 12.85
CA LEU A 49 -0.61 5.51 12.79
C LEU A 49 -1.35 6.86 12.88
N ASP A 50 -2.67 6.87 13.10
CA ASP A 50 -3.50 8.08 13.11
C ASP A 50 -2.92 9.17 14.04
N GLU A 51 -2.53 8.85 15.27
CA GLU A 51 -1.94 9.84 16.21
C GLU A 51 -0.53 10.32 15.81
N ILE A 52 0.31 9.44 15.22
CA ILE A 52 1.71 9.77 14.86
C ILE A 52 1.78 10.46 13.48
N CYS A 53 0.92 10.08 12.54
CA CYS A 53 0.75 10.70 11.22
C CYS A 53 0.15 12.10 11.31
N MET A 54 -0.88 12.29 12.15
CA MET A 54 -1.49 13.59 12.36
C MET A 54 -0.51 14.62 12.96
N GLY A 55 0.48 14.19 13.74
CA GLY A 55 1.50 15.06 14.33
C GLY A 55 2.69 15.42 13.42
N ARG A 56 2.91 14.72 12.30
CA ARG A 56 4.13 14.88 11.45
C ARG A 56 3.88 15.34 10.01
N GLY A 57 2.69 15.85 9.72
CA GLY A 57 2.38 16.44 8.40
C GLY A 57 1.89 15.45 7.34
N PHE A 58 1.62 14.19 7.71
CA PHE A 58 0.96 13.20 6.82
C PHE A 58 -0.51 13.51 6.59
N SER A 59 -1.19 14.11 7.57
CA SER A 59 -2.56 14.61 7.41
C SER A 59 -2.65 15.55 6.20
N ASN A 60 -1.69 16.45 6.01
CA ASN A 60 -1.70 17.36 4.86
C ASN A 60 -1.41 16.70 3.50
N MET A 61 -0.99 15.43 3.47
CA MET A 61 -0.64 14.73 2.23
C MET A 61 -1.83 13.97 1.62
N VAL A 62 -2.80 13.57 2.44
CA VAL A 62 -4.02 12.89 1.97
C VAL A 62 -5.13 13.94 1.87
N THR A 63 -5.51 14.26 0.63
CA THR A 63 -6.36 15.42 0.33
C THR A 63 -7.64 15.04 -0.43
N TYR A 64 -7.84 13.76 -0.74
CA TYR A 64 -8.99 13.31 -1.52
C TYR A 64 -10.29 13.28 -0.68
N ASN A 65 -11.36 13.89 -1.22
CA ASN A 65 -12.75 13.86 -0.74
C ASN A 65 -13.08 14.41 0.67
N GLY A 66 -12.18 15.12 1.35
CA GLY A 66 -12.53 15.75 2.63
C GLY A 66 -11.32 15.95 3.54
N PRO A 67 -11.52 16.09 4.87
CA PRO A 67 -10.40 16.07 5.79
C PRO A 67 -9.58 14.79 5.59
N PRO A 68 -8.28 14.81 5.93
CA PRO A 68 -7.39 13.68 5.72
C PRO A 68 -7.98 12.39 6.29
N ASP A 69 -8.23 11.42 5.43
CA ASP A 69 -8.85 10.14 5.79
C ASP A 69 -7.90 9.00 5.40
N ILE A 70 -7.57 8.16 6.37
CA ILE A 70 -6.72 6.99 6.17
C ILE A 70 -7.35 5.94 5.25
N ASN A 71 -8.68 5.95 5.12
CA ASN A 71 -9.46 5.17 4.14
C ASN A 71 -9.48 5.80 2.73
N SER A 72 -8.69 6.85 2.50
CA SER A 72 -8.51 7.41 1.16
C SER A 72 -7.80 6.40 0.26
N PRO A 73 -8.24 6.22 -1.00
CA PRO A 73 -7.52 5.39 -1.97
C PRO A 73 -6.07 5.87 -2.16
N GLN A 74 -5.76 7.13 -1.89
CA GLN A 74 -4.40 7.68 -1.91
C GLN A 74 -3.41 6.93 -0.99
N ASN A 75 -3.92 6.27 0.06
CA ASN A 75 -3.19 5.45 1.02
C ASN A 75 -3.29 3.94 0.72
N GLY A 76 -3.77 3.55 -0.45
CA GLY A 76 -3.95 2.14 -0.82
C GLY A 76 -3.28 1.76 -2.12
N ILE A 77 -2.95 0.47 -2.24
CA ILE A 77 -2.58 -0.20 -3.49
C ILE A 77 -3.34 -1.52 -3.60
N LEU A 78 -3.45 -2.07 -4.82
CA LEU A 78 -4.09 -3.36 -5.08
C LEU A 78 -3.09 -4.48 -5.45
N PRO A 79 -2.41 -5.10 -4.47
CA PRO A 79 -1.60 -6.29 -4.68
C PRO A 79 -2.44 -7.59 -4.76
N LEU A 80 -1.78 -8.67 -5.16
CA LEU A 80 -2.27 -10.03 -4.92
C LEU A 80 -2.24 -10.35 -3.43
N SER A 81 -3.15 -11.19 -2.93
CA SER A 81 -3.23 -11.62 -1.52
C SER A 81 -1.89 -12.14 -0.98
N ASN A 82 -1.14 -12.90 -1.78
CA ASN A 82 0.17 -13.39 -1.34
C ASN A 82 1.22 -12.27 -1.25
N ILE A 83 1.16 -11.24 -2.10
CA ILE A 83 2.03 -10.06 -2.05
C ILE A 83 1.59 -9.12 -0.92
N HIS A 84 0.29 -9.04 -0.62
CA HIS A 84 -0.22 -8.28 0.52
C HIS A 84 0.42 -8.74 1.83
N GLN A 85 0.56 -10.05 2.04
CA GLN A 85 1.27 -10.58 3.19
C GLN A 85 2.76 -10.16 3.24
N LEU A 86 3.42 -10.07 2.08
CA LEU A 86 4.80 -9.58 1.98
C LEU A 86 4.92 -8.08 2.25
N TRP A 87 3.87 -7.34 1.91
CA TRP A 87 3.78 -5.91 2.11
C TRP A 87 3.60 -5.57 3.60
N ASP A 88 2.70 -6.27 4.28
CA ASP A 88 2.38 -6.08 5.70
C ASP A 88 3.54 -6.48 6.62
N ASN A 89 4.27 -7.54 6.28
CA ASN A 89 5.42 -7.97 7.06
C ASN A 89 6.74 -7.30 6.63
N HIS A 90 6.67 -6.26 5.79
CA HIS A 90 7.83 -5.53 5.29
C HIS A 90 8.89 -6.38 4.54
N SER A 91 8.53 -7.54 4.01
CA SER A 91 9.41 -8.35 3.15
C SER A 91 9.61 -7.71 1.77
N THR A 92 8.70 -6.84 1.36
CA THR A 92 8.78 -6.03 0.14
C THR A 92 8.27 -4.61 0.38
N ALA A 93 8.77 -3.65 -0.40
CA ALA A 93 8.26 -2.28 -0.46
C ALA A 93 8.52 -1.65 -1.83
N VAL A 94 7.88 -0.53 -2.14
CA VAL A 94 8.15 0.23 -3.38
C VAL A 94 8.96 1.47 -3.05
N ASN A 95 10.08 1.68 -3.75
CA ASN A 95 10.89 2.88 -3.62
C ASN A 95 10.52 3.92 -4.70
N PRO A 96 9.78 5.00 -4.36
CA PRO A 96 9.40 6.02 -5.33
C PRO A 96 10.62 6.81 -5.86
N ASN A 97 11.70 6.91 -5.08
CA ASN A 97 12.93 7.61 -5.49
C ASN A 97 13.81 6.76 -6.42
N ALA A 98 13.53 5.46 -6.57
CA ALA A 98 14.26 4.55 -7.47
C ALA A 98 13.40 4.15 -8.68
N GLY A 99 12.60 5.09 -9.20
CA GLY A 99 11.73 4.83 -10.35
C GLY A 99 10.57 3.89 -10.03
N TYR A 100 10.07 3.89 -8.79
CA TYR A 100 8.99 3.03 -8.32
C TYR A 100 9.30 1.53 -8.36
N LYS A 101 10.57 1.20 -8.14
CA LYS A 101 11.04 -0.19 -8.10
C LYS A 101 10.58 -0.90 -6.84
N VAL A 102 10.09 -2.12 -6.99
CA VAL A 102 9.80 -3.07 -5.91
C VAL A 102 11.13 -3.58 -5.36
N MET A 103 11.29 -3.45 -4.05
CA MET A 103 12.49 -3.80 -3.30
C MET A 103 12.15 -4.92 -2.34
N SER A 104 12.69 -6.11 -2.60
CA SER A 104 12.58 -7.26 -1.70
C SER A 104 13.69 -7.28 -0.67
N PHE A 105 13.34 -7.54 0.59
CA PHE A 105 14.27 -7.59 1.73
C PHE A 105 14.50 -9.00 2.27
N GLN A 106 13.67 -9.98 1.86
CA GLN A 106 13.73 -11.36 2.33
C GLN A 106 13.72 -12.37 1.15
N PRO A 107 14.32 -13.57 1.31
CA PRO A 107 14.42 -14.56 0.23
C PRO A 107 13.09 -14.96 -0.41
N HIS A 108 12.04 -15.12 0.39
CA HIS A 108 10.70 -15.49 -0.11
C HIS A 108 10.02 -14.39 -0.94
N ALA A 109 10.57 -13.17 -0.96
CA ALA A 109 10.06 -12.05 -1.76
C ALA A 109 10.93 -11.76 -3.00
N TRP A 110 12.08 -12.43 -3.20
CA TRP A 110 13.03 -12.09 -4.28
C TRP A 110 12.46 -12.20 -5.69
N GLN A 111 11.49 -13.07 -5.92
CA GLN A 111 10.83 -13.21 -7.22
C GLN A 111 10.16 -11.91 -7.72
N TYR A 112 9.84 -10.99 -6.82
CA TYR A 112 9.23 -9.68 -7.14
C TYR A 112 10.25 -8.55 -7.18
N HIS A 113 11.51 -8.81 -6.84
CA HIS A 113 12.53 -7.78 -6.76
C HIS A 113 12.75 -7.15 -8.14
N GLY A 114 12.68 -5.84 -8.20
CA GLY A 114 12.91 -5.08 -9.42
C GLY A 114 11.72 -4.94 -10.35
N TYR A 115 10.57 -5.49 -9.98
CA TYR A 115 9.31 -5.13 -10.63
C TYR A 115 9.04 -3.64 -10.44
N LEU A 116 8.18 -3.05 -11.28
CA LEU A 116 7.82 -1.65 -11.19
C LEU A 116 6.37 -1.53 -10.75
N LEU A 117 6.09 -0.64 -9.80
CA LEU A 117 4.72 -0.28 -9.46
C LEU A 117 4.04 0.31 -10.70
N ASP A 118 2.93 -0.33 -11.10
CA ASP A 118 2.18 0.02 -12.29
C ASP A 118 1.77 1.51 -12.24
N PRO A 119 1.99 2.28 -13.32
CA PRO A 119 1.60 3.69 -13.37
C PRO A 119 0.11 3.95 -13.11
N VAL A 120 -0.78 2.97 -13.32
CA VAL A 120 -2.24 3.12 -13.17
C VAL A 120 -2.65 3.68 -11.81
N CYS A 121 -2.03 3.24 -10.72
CA CYS A 121 -2.37 3.72 -9.39
C CYS A 121 -1.82 5.12 -9.07
N ARG A 122 -1.00 5.67 -9.97
CA ARG A 122 -0.23 6.90 -9.76
C ARG A 122 -0.29 7.88 -10.94
N GLN A 123 -1.39 7.83 -11.71
CA GLN A 123 -1.61 8.74 -12.83
C GLN A 123 -1.65 10.20 -12.33
N PRO A 124 -0.87 11.14 -12.91
CA PRO A 124 -0.78 12.51 -12.40
C PRO A 124 -2.10 13.28 -12.38
N ASP A 125 -3.03 12.93 -13.26
CA ASP A 125 -4.36 13.52 -13.42
C ASP A 125 -5.47 12.86 -12.58
N ASP A 126 -5.20 11.71 -11.95
CA ASP A 126 -6.13 11.09 -11.00
C ASP A 126 -5.92 11.66 -9.59
N ALA A 127 -6.94 12.34 -9.05
CA ALA A 127 -6.90 12.86 -7.68
C ALA A 127 -6.78 11.77 -6.60
N ARG A 128 -7.13 10.51 -6.93
CA ARG A 128 -7.03 9.33 -6.07
C ARG A 128 -5.65 8.67 -6.11
N ARG A 129 -4.72 9.20 -6.91
CA ARG A 129 -3.38 8.64 -7.10
C ARG A 129 -2.66 8.38 -5.78
N VAL A 130 -1.90 7.30 -5.74
CA VAL A 130 -0.99 6.99 -4.64
C VAL A 130 -0.06 8.17 -4.39
N ILE A 131 0.14 8.50 -3.11
CA ILE A 131 1.01 9.58 -2.70
C ILE A 131 2.42 9.05 -2.46
N ASP A 132 3.41 9.62 -3.17
CA ASP A 132 4.82 9.24 -3.05
C ASP A 132 5.35 9.36 -1.61
N GLY A 133 4.82 10.29 -0.82
CA GLY A 133 5.16 10.44 0.60
C GLY A 133 4.81 9.20 1.43
N LEU A 134 3.67 8.56 1.15
CA LEU A 134 3.25 7.33 1.81
C LEU A 134 4.12 6.15 1.37
N LEU A 135 4.39 6.03 0.07
CA LEU A 135 5.29 4.99 -0.45
C LEU A 135 6.69 5.11 0.15
N ARG A 136 7.22 6.34 0.25
CA ARG A 136 8.51 6.60 0.87
C ARG A 136 8.52 6.21 2.34
N TRP A 137 7.46 6.55 3.07
CA TRP A 137 7.32 6.16 4.47
C TRP A 137 7.32 4.64 4.65
N HIS A 138 6.51 3.91 3.88
CA HIS A 138 6.45 2.45 3.96
C HIS A 138 7.80 1.81 3.60
N PHE A 139 8.48 2.31 2.56
CA PHE A 139 9.83 1.89 2.20
C PHE A 139 10.83 2.11 3.33
N GLU A 140 10.81 3.28 3.99
CA GLU A 140 11.67 3.57 5.15
C GLU A 140 11.37 2.62 6.31
N GLN A 141 10.09 2.31 6.59
CA GLN A 141 9.74 1.32 7.60
C GLN A 141 10.26 -0.07 7.24
N ALA A 142 10.15 -0.47 5.98
CA ALA A 142 10.64 -1.77 5.53
C ALA A 142 12.16 -1.88 5.66
N VAL A 143 12.90 -0.82 5.31
CA VAL A 143 14.34 -0.74 5.56
C VAL A 143 14.63 -0.86 7.06
N LEU A 144 13.96 -0.07 7.91
CA LEU A 144 14.18 -0.10 9.36
C LEU A 144 13.88 -1.47 9.97
N TYR A 145 12.77 -2.10 9.59
CA TYR A 145 12.35 -3.42 10.06
C TYR A 145 13.43 -4.48 9.74
N ASN A 146 13.90 -4.51 8.49
CA ASN A 146 14.86 -5.51 8.04
C ASN A 146 16.30 -5.20 8.49
N MET A 147 16.66 -3.94 8.71
CA MET A 147 17.96 -3.56 9.31
C MET A 147 18.02 -3.91 10.80
N ARG A 148 16.90 -3.81 11.53
CA ARG A 148 16.81 -4.23 12.94
C ARG A 148 16.95 -5.74 13.10
N GLY A 149 16.40 -6.53 12.17
CA GLY A 149 16.47 -8.00 12.17
C GLY A 149 17.87 -8.60 11.94
N VAL A 150 18.85 -7.82 11.45
CA VAL A 150 20.26 -8.24 11.35
C VAL A 150 21.00 -8.04 12.69
N GLY A 151 20.39 -7.36 13.67
CA GLY A 151 21.05 -6.92 14.90
C GLY A 151 20.41 -7.31 16.24
N GLU A 152 19.09 -7.35 16.40
CA GLU A 152 18.46 -7.59 17.72
C GLU A 152 17.12 -8.35 17.62
N ALA A 153 16.84 -9.16 18.65
CA ALA A 153 15.62 -9.96 18.78
C ALA A 153 14.36 -9.11 18.63
N ALA A 154 13.40 -9.62 17.85
CA ALA A 154 12.11 -8.98 17.62
C ALA A 154 11.44 -8.64 18.96
N PHE A 155 11.05 -7.38 19.12
CA PHE A 155 10.21 -6.97 20.24
C PHE A 155 8.90 -7.77 20.21
N GLU A 156 8.62 -8.47 21.32
CA GLU A 156 7.31 -9.01 21.65
C GLU A 156 6.34 -7.85 21.94
N PHE A 157 5.10 -7.97 21.43
CA PHE A 157 3.97 -7.12 21.80
C PHE A 157 3.13 -7.83 22.88
#